data_AF-A0A8F5VKR6-F1
#
_entry.id   AF-A0A8F5VKR6-F1
#
_cell.length_a   1.000
_cell.length_b   1.000
_cell.length_c   1.000
_cell.angle_alpha   90.00
_cell.angle_beta   90.00
_cell.angle_gamma   90.00
#
_symmetry.space_group_name_H-M   'P 1'
#
loop_
_entity.id
_entity.type
_entity.pdbx_description
1 polymer ?
#
loop_
_entity_poly.entity_id
_entity_poly.type
_entity_poly.pdbx_seq_one_letter_code
_entity_poly.pdbx_strand_id
1 'polypeptide(L)'
;MEQEHASIRGRRPQYWNVIRRQILQRDGYRCQICGEQKDLSVHHIIPLSMGGDSTTGNLRVLCHTCHQQVHGKRVVRDRTKKRFRIRIRYKPMFVPAVLACEWLWNDHRFYRYEIADEQV
;
A
#
# COMPACT_ATOMS: atom_id res chain seq x y z
N MET A 1 -37.13 24.03 3.50
CA MET A 1 -36.87 23.03 4.57
C MET A 1 -35.37 22.92 4.74
N GLU A 2 -34.76 23.95 5.29
CA GLU A 2 -33.32 24.03 5.51
C GLU A 2 -33.09 23.58 6.94
N GLN A 3 -32.85 22.28 7.12
CA GLN A 3 -32.64 21.75 8.47
C GLN A 3 -31.25 22.19 8.92
N GLU A 4 -31.19 23.19 9.80
CA GLU A 4 -29.96 23.63 10.46
C GLU A 4 -29.46 22.51 11.36
N HIS A 5 -28.58 21.73 10.75
CA HIS A 5 -27.97 20.55 11.32
C HIS A 5 -26.75 20.93 12.15
N ALA A 6 -26.96 21.75 13.18
CA ALA A 6 -25.90 22.26 14.03
C ALA A 6 -25.19 21.11 14.76
N SER A 7 -23.93 20.85 14.41
CA SER A 7 -23.07 19.92 15.13
C SER A 7 -22.70 20.52 16.49
N ILE A 8 -23.06 19.85 17.58
CA ILE A 8 -22.48 20.12 18.90
C ILE A 8 -20.95 19.96 18.75
N ARG A 9 -20.16 20.98 19.14
CA ARG A 9 -18.70 21.01 18.96
C ARG A 9 -18.06 19.67 19.34
N GLY A 10 -17.22 19.15 18.44
CA GLY A 10 -16.49 17.89 18.69
C GLY A 10 -17.31 16.61 18.54
N ARG A 11 -18.61 16.65 18.24
CA ARG A 11 -19.45 15.46 18.02
C ARG A 11 -20.13 15.44 16.65
N ARG A 12 -20.28 14.23 16.11
CA ARG A 12 -21.12 13.98 14.93
C ARG A 12 -22.60 14.16 15.31
N PRO A 13 -23.44 14.71 14.42
CA PRO A 13 -24.87 14.86 14.67
C PRO A 13 -25.58 13.49 14.72
N GLN A 14 -26.75 13.45 15.38
CA GLN A 14 -27.53 12.22 15.56
C GLN A 14 -27.94 11.57 14.22
N TYR A 15 -28.21 12.38 13.19
CA TYR A 15 -28.57 11.95 11.84
C TYR A 15 -27.35 11.83 10.91
N TRP A 16 -26.15 11.55 11.44
CA TRP A 16 -24.94 11.36 10.64
C TRP A 16 -25.11 10.38 9.48
N ASN A 17 -25.90 9.32 9.65
CA ASN A 17 -26.17 8.35 8.59
C ASN A 17 -26.91 8.96 7.38
N VAL A 18 -27.77 9.96 7.62
CA VAL A 18 -28.49 10.70 6.57
C VAL A 18 -27.52 11.59 5.81
N ILE A 19 -26.74 12.40 6.53
CA ILE A 19 -25.69 13.25 5.92
C ILE A 19 -24.72 12.38 5.13
N ARG A 20 -24.23 11.28 5.73
CA ARG A 20 -23.31 10.36 5.06
C ARG A 20 -23.87 9.85 3.74
N ARG A 21 -25.14 9.47 3.72
CA ARG A 21 -25.81 9.00 2.49
C ARG A 21 -25.93 10.12 1.46
N GLN A 22 -26.33 11.31 1.88
CA GLN A 22 -26.44 12.48 1.00
C GLN A 22 -25.09 12.83 0.37
N ILE A 23 -24.01 12.84 1.15
CA ILE A 23 -22.65 13.14 0.66
C ILE A 23 -22.16 12.05 -0.30
N LEU A 24 -22.41 10.78 0.00
CA LEU A 24 -22.10 9.68 -0.92
C LEU A 24 -22.85 9.79 -2.24
N GLN A 25 -24.14 10.17 -2.20
CA GLN A 25 -24.95 10.37 -3.41
C GLN A 25 -24.48 11.59 -4.21
N ARG A 26 -24.21 12.72 -3.56
CA ARG A 26 -23.67 13.95 -4.16
C ARG A 26 -22.38 13.67 -4.93
N ASP A 27 -21.47 12.92 -4.31
CA ASP A 27 -20.15 12.60 -4.86
C ASP A 27 -20.18 11.36 -5.80
N GLY A 28 -21.37 10.86 -6.14
CA GLY A 28 -21.57 9.76 -7.10
C GLY A 28 -20.94 8.43 -6.67
N TYR A 29 -20.86 8.18 -5.36
CA TYR A 29 -20.17 7.02 -4.77
C TYR A 29 -18.73 6.86 -5.29
N ARG A 30 -18.00 7.97 -5.38
CA ARG A 30 -16.60 7.99 -5.85
C ARG A 30 -15.72 8.79 -4.91
N CYS A 31 -14.50 8.29 -4.72
CA CYS A 31 -13.44 9.00 -4.02
C CYS A 31 -13.08 10.28 -4.78
N GLN A 32 -13.17 11.43 -4.11
CA GLN A 32 -12.90 12.74 -4.69
C GLN A 32 -11.42 13.02 -5.00
N ILE A 33 -10.50 12.13 -4.57
CA ILE A 33 -9.06 12.24 -4.87
C ILE A 33 -8.65 11.35 -6.04
N CYS A 34 -9.17 10.11 -6.12
CA CYS A 34 -8.66 9.12 -7.06
C CYS A 34 -9.71 8.42 -7.93
N GLY A 35 -11.00 8.68 -7.69
CA GLY A 35 -12.12 8.10 -8.45
C GLY A 35 -12.52 6.66 -8.08
N GLU A 36 -11.83 6.02 -7.13
CA GLU A 36 -12.16 4.68 -6.63
C GLU A 36 -13.59 4.63 -6.05
N GLN A 37 -14.29 3.51 -6.22
CA GLN A 37 -15.67 3.29 -5.76
C GLN A 37 -15.76 2.33 -4.57
N LYS A 38 -14.65 1.67 -4.22
CA LYS A 38 -14.56 0.73 -3.10
C LYS A 38 -14.16 1.42 -1.79
N ASP A 39 -14.63 0.86 -0.68
CA ASP A 39 -14.28 1.24 0.70
C ASP A 39 -14.38 2.75 0.97
N LEU A 40 -15.54 3.32 0.67
CA LEU A 40 -15.80 4.75 0.75
C LEU A 40 -16.21 5.19 2.16
N SER A 41 -15.57 6.24 2.62
CA SER A 41 -15.82 6.90 3.89
C SER A 41 -15.99 8.40 3.68
N VAL A 42 -16.84 9.01 4.50
CA VAL A 42 -17.02 10.47 4.51
C VAL A 42 -16.04 11.06 5.54
N HIS A 43 -15.18 11.94 5.06
CA HIS A 43 -14.09 12.55 5.82
C HIS A 43 -14.37 14.04 6.05
N HIS A 44 -14.09 14.51 7.26
CA HIS A 44 -14.12 15.93 7.64
C HIS A 44 -12.84 16.61 7.14
N ILE A 45 -12.96 17.67 6.34
CA ILE A 45 -11.82 18.44 5.82
C ILE A 45 -11.13 19.18 6.97
N ILE A 46 -11.92 19.89 7.77
CA ILE A 46 -11.54 20.47 9.05
C ILE A 46 -12.00 19.47 10.13
N PRO A 47 -11.08 18.89 10.92
CA PRO A 47 -11.44 17.96 11.98
C PRO A 47 -12.41 18.57 13.00
N LEU A 48 -13.30 17.74 13.55
CA LEU A 48 -14.22 18.14 14.62
C LEU A 48 -13.48 18.71 15.85
N SER A 49 -12.28 18.21 16.13
CA SER A 49 -11.41 18.70 17.22
C SER A 49 -10.90 20.12 16.99
N MET A 50 -10.81 20.55 15.73
CA MET A 50 -10.39 21.90 15.34
C MET A 50 -11.57 22.85 15.10
N GLY A 51 -12.78 22.47 15.54
CA GLY A 51 -13.99 23.28 15.33
C GLY A 51 -14.64 23.08 13.97
N GLY A 52 -14.24 22.06 13.21
CA GLY A 52 -14.94 21.69 11.99
C GLY A 52 -16.38 21.27 12.26
N ASP A 53 -17.28 21.66 11.37
CA ASP A 53 -18.69 21.34 11.38
C ASP A 53 -18.97 20.08 10.54
N SER A 54 -20.18 19.52 10.66
CA SER A 54 -20.62 18.38 9.82
C SER A 54 -21.49 18.80 8.65
N THR A 55 -21.31 20.04 8.17
CA THR A 55 -22.01 20.56 6.99
C THR A 55 -21.46 19.94 5.72
N THR A 56 -22.25 19.99 4.65
CA THR A 56 -21.89 19.40 3.36
C THR A 56 -20.61 19.99 2.77
N GLY A 57 -20.29 21.26 3.06
CA GLY A 57 -19.07 21.93 2.62
C GLY A 57 -17.80 21.38 3.28
N ASN A 58 -17.87 20.95 4.54
CA ASN A 58 -16.73 20.41 5.28
C ASN A 58 -16.56 18.89 5.12
N LEU A 59 -17.36 18.24 4.28
CA LEU A 59 -17.36 16.79 4.10
C LEU A 59 -16.96 16.37 2.68
N ARG A 60 -16.10 15.36 2.59
CA ARG A 60 -15.60 14.81 1.33
C ARG A 60 -15.60 13.28 1.34
N VAL A 61 -16.01 12.63 0.24
CA VAL A 61 -15.90 11.18 0.10
C VAL A 61 -14.47 10.77 -0.26
N LEU A 62 -13.88 9.87 0.53
CA LEU A 62 -12.56 9.30 0.30
C LEU A 62 -12.61 7.77 0.39
N CYS A 63 -11.86 7.08 -0.48
CA CYS A 63 -11.59 5.66 -0.29
C CYS A 63 -10.62 5.44 0.87
N HIS A 64 -10.59 4.23 1.44
CA HIS A 64 -9.72 3.88 2.57
C HIS A 64 -8.27 4.35 2.38
N THR A 65 -7.67 4.12 1.21
CA THR A 65 -6.28 4.49 0.98
C THR A 65 -6.06 6.00 0.98
N CYS A 66 -6.91 6.76 0.27
CA CYS A 66 -6.81 8.22 0.25
C CYS A 66 -7.10 8.81 1.63
N HIS A 67 -8.02 8.21 2.38
CA HIS A 67 -8.29 8.61 3.76
C HIS A 67 -7.04 8.48 4.64
N GLN A 68 -6.32 7.36 4.58
CA GLN A 68 -5.06 7.19 5.32
C GLN A 68 -3.98 8.20 4.89
N GLN A 69 -3.86 8.46 3.57
CA GLN A 69 -2.90 9.45 3.03
C GLN A 69 -3.14 10.85 3.60
N VAL A 70 -4.39 11.28 3.72
CA VAL A 70 -4.75 12.58 4.30
C VAL A 70 -4.40 12.67 5.79
N HIS A 71 -4.51 11.56 6.53
CA HIS A 71 -4.04 11.47 7.92
C HIS A 71 -2.51 11.36 8.07
N GLY A 72 -1.75 11.62 7.00
CA GLY A 72 -0.28 11.56 7.01
C GLY A 72 0.29 10.14 7.03
N LYS A 73 -0.54 9.10 6.94
CA LYS A 73 -0.05 7.73 6.76
C LYS A 73 0.30 7.55 5.29
N ARG A 74 1.59 7.49 4.97
CA ARG A 74 2.05 7.17 3.61
C ARG A 74 1.49 5.82 3.21
N VAL A 75 0.49 5.83 2.32
CA VAL A 75 0.06 4.63 1.60
C VAL A 75 0.55 4.78 0.17
N VAL A 76 1.61 4.06 -0.16
CA VAL A 76 2.12 4.01 -1.54
C VAL A 76 1.15 3.14 -2.34
N ARG A 77 0.26 3.78 -3.10
CA ARG A 77 -0.55 3.07 -4.10
C ARG A 77 0.30 2.86 -5.34
N ASP A 78 1.06 1.77 -5.33
CA ASP A 78 1.70 1.25 -6.53
C ASP A 78 0.61 0.72 -7.49
N ARG A 79 0.15 1.59 -8.40
CA ARG A 79 -0.76 1.21 -9.50
C ARG A 79 -0.07 0.35 -10.57
N THR A 80 1.24 0.13 -10.45
CA THR A 80 2.10 -0.50 -11.47
C THR A 80 2.24 -2.02 -11.31
N LYS A 81 1.62 -2.64 -10.30
CA LYS A 81 1.58 -4.11 -10.20
C LYS A 81 0.62 -4.74 -11.23
N LYS A 82 0.91 -4.56 -12.52
CA LYS A 82 0.64 -5.64 -13.48
C LYS A 82 1.48 -6.81 -12.99
N ARG A 83 0.86 -7.82 -12.38
CA ARG A 83 1.51 -9.10 -12.09
C ARG A 83 1.92 -9.69 -13.44
N PHE A 84 3.11 -9.37 -13.92
CA PHE A 84 3.74 -10.14 -14.97
C PHE A 84 3.90 -11.55 -14.42
N ARG A 85 3.01 -12.46 -14.84
CA ARG A 85 3.22 -13.90 -14.66
C ARG A 85 4.44 -14.26 -15.50
N ILE A 86 5.63 -14.18 -14.92
CA ILE A 86 6.81 -14.79 -15.53
C ILE A 86 6.55 -16.30 -15.53
N ARG A 87 6.14 -16.85 -16.68
CA ARG A 87 6.15 -18.29 -16.92
C ARG A 87 7.61 -18.67 -17.15
N ILE A 88 8.36 -18.93 -16.09
CA ILE A 88 9.68 -19.58 -16.23
C ILE A 88 9.40 -21.00 -16.72
N ARG A 89 9.58 -21.23 -18.02
CA ARG A 89 9.54 -22.57 -18.61
C ARG A 89 10.92 -23.18 -18.34
N TYR A 90 11.14 -23.68 -17.13
CA TYR A 90 12.34 -24.47 -16.85
C TYR A 90 12.28 -25.70 -17.75
N LYS A 91 13.14 -25.75 -18.77
CA LYS A 91 13.41 -27.00 -19.50
C LYS A 91 14.43 -27.75 -18.64
N PRO A 92 14.07 -28.80 -17.91
CA PRO A 92 15.07 -29.63 -17.26
C PRO A 92 15.90 -30.27 -18.38
N MET A 93 17.17 -29.87 -18.50
CA MET A 93 18.13 -30.70 -19.23
C MET A 93 18.24 -32.00 -18.44
N PHE A 94 17.83 -33.07 -19.08
CA PHE A 94 17.98 -34.43 -18.60
C PHE A 94 19.48 -34.71 -18.47
N VAL A 95 20.01 -34.64 -17.24
CA VAL A 95 21.38 -35.11 -16.96
C VAL A 95 21.23 -36.59 -16.61
N PRO A 96 21.64 -37.53 -17.47
CA PRO A 96 21.51 -38.94 -17.16
C PRO A 96 22.52 -39.31 -16.07
N ALA A 97 22.01 -39.92 -15.01
CA ALA A 97 22.81 -40.58 -14.00
C ALA A 97 23.48 -41.82 -14.60
N VAL A 98 24.80 -41.80 -14.81
CA VAL A 98 25.61 -43.01 -14.96
C VAL A 98 26.99 -42.82 -14.32
N LEU A 99 27.11 -43.39 -13.11
CA LEU A 99 28.24 -44.15 -12.56
C LEU A 99 29.63 -43.52 -12.36
N ALA A 100 30.07 -43.71 -11.11
CA ALA A 100 31.41 -44.10 -10.68
C ALA A 100 32.53 -43.05 -10.66
N CYS A 101 32.90 -42.62 -9.45
CA CYS A 101 34.23 -42.93 -8.91
C CYS A 101 34.34 -42.48 -7.45
N GLU A 102 34.30 -43.45 -6.54
CA GLU A 102 34.99 -43.38 -5.25
C GLU A 102 36.49 -43.24 -5.53
N TRP A 103 37.06 -42.05 -5.45
CA TRP A 103 38.50 -41.87 -5.23
C TRP A 103 38.75 -40.61 -4.37
N LEU A 104 39.16 -40.89 -3.12
CA LEU A 104 40.11 -40.13 -2.30
C LEU A 104 39.60 -38.95 -1.45
N TRP A 105 39.16 -39.30 -0.24
CA TRP A 105 39.72 -38.66 0.96
C TRP A 105 41.25 -38.87 1.01
N ASN A 106 41.94 -37.93 1.65
CA ASN A 106 43.40 -37.80 1.83
C ASN A 106 44.19 -37.23 0.63
N ASP A 107 44.71 -36.02 0.76
CA ASP A 107 46.05 -35.91 1.37
C ASP A 107 46.39 -34.50 1.88
N HIS A 108 47.24 -34.51 2.90
CA HIS A 108 47.80 -33.43 3.68
C HIS A 108 49.05 -32.88 2.95
N ARG A 109 49.14 -31.58 2.63
CA ARG A 109 50.41 -30.80 2.52
C ARG A 109 50.12 -29.36 2.13
N PHE A 110 50.32 -28.38 3.00
CA PHE A 110 51.60 -27.67 3.15
C PHE A 110 52.28 -27.34 1.81
N TYR A 111 52.14 -26.08 1.35
CA TYR A 111 53.28 -25.25 0.94
C TYR A 111 52.96 -23.76 1.17
N ARG A 112 53.80 -23.16 2.01
CA ARG A 112 54.00 -21.72 2.24
C ARG A 112 55.31 -21.38 1.53
N TYR A 113 55.35 -20.30 0.74
CA TYR A 113 56.52 -19.46 0.37
C TYR A 113 55.95 -18.35 -0.54
N GLU A 114 55.80 -17.07 -0.15
CA GLU A 114 56.75 -15.98 0.14
C GLU A 114 57.59 -15.43 -1.06
N ILE A 115 57.33 -14.15 -1.36
CA ILE A 115 58.23 -13.05 -1.83
C ILE A 115 58.37 -12.75 -3.34
N ALA A 116 58.48 -11.42 -3.62
CA ALA A 116 58.87 -10.65 -4.81
C ALA A 116 57.72 -10.32 -5.80
N ASP A 117 57.45 -9.10 -6.26
CA ASP A 117 58.18 -7.82 -6.45
C ASP A 117 57.18 -6.65 -6.26
N GLU A 118 57.47 -5.55 -5.58
CA GLU A 118 58.30 -4.39 -5.96
C GLU A 118 57.80 -3.61 -7.21
N GLN A 119 57.63 -2.28 -7.01
CA GLN A 119 57.34 -1.18 -7.96
C GLN A 119 55.84 -0.97 -8.27
N VAL A 120 55.20 0.14 -7.89
CA VAL A 120 55.54 1.57 -8.05
C VAL A 120 55.06 2.41 -6.87
#